data_AF-A0A1Y1VAU0-F1
#
_entry.id   AF-A0A1Y1VAU0-F1
#
_cell.length_a   1.000
_cell.length_b   1.000
_cell.length_c   1.000
_cell.angle_alpha   90.00
_cell.angle_beta   90.00
_cell.angle_gamma   90.00
#
_symmetry.space_group_name_H-M   'P 1'
#
loop_
_entity.id
_entity.type
_entity.pdbx_description
1 polymer ?
#
loop_
_entity_poly.entity_id
_entity_poly.type
_entity_poly.pdbx_seq_one_letter_code
_entity_poly.pdbx_strand_id
1 'polypeptide(L)'
;ESLHIEDPEFTKQWHLYNREKSEEGNDINVVPVWLQGVTGKGINVCIVDDGLDYEHPDLKDNFFKEGSYDFNDHRQLPTPTLYNDNHGTRCAGQVAAAINDACGVGIAYDAKVSGVRILSGTLTDADEAASLNFNYQENHIYSCSWGPADDGKTCEGPSQLVAKAFKNGIEKGRNNKGSIFVFATGNGGIYGDNCNFDGYTNSIYTISIGAISSKNEHPPYSEPCSAQIAVTYSSGSTKQITTTDVSISNLTDPVCTSNHGGTSAAAPIAAGIFALVLSARPDLTWRDLQRLAIESAIPVALNDEDWVDTVNGRKFNHKFGYGKLDTEILIKNAKTFKLLNPQTSYESEVKEVKKEIVGNVPVSSSIYIKPEHVKNFKHLEHVNVRVNLTHQRRGDVKIDLISPHGIVSHVATSRKKDASERGLENWLFMSVKHWDEDPVGEWKLIAQNEPRSSSKGELVNWTLILWGEE
;
A
#
# COMPACT_ATOMS: atom_id res chain seq x y z
N GLU A 1 -9.73 30.62 11.26
CA GLU A 1 -8.78 30.96 12.34
C GLU A 1 -7.46 30.28 11.98
N SER A 2 -6.34 30.99 12.05
CA SER A 2 -5.06 30.52 11.50
C SER A 2 -4.47 29.40 12.35
N LEU A 3 -3.95 28.34 11.70
CA LEU A 3 -3.21 27.25 12.37
C LEU A 3 -1.85 27.68 12.95
N HIS A 4 -1.48 28.97 12.82
CA HIS A 4 -0.23 29.56 13.32
C HIS A 4 1.05 28.77 12.94
N ILE A 5 1.04 28.15 11.75
CA ILE A 5 2.18 27.42 11.20
C ILE A 5 3.20 28.44 10.67
N GLU A 6 4.35 28.52 11.33
CA GLU A 6 5.49 29.39 10.98
C GLU A 6 6.70 28.61 10.45
N ASP A 7 6.57 27.28 10.34
CA ASP A 7 7.60 26.36 9.89
C ASP A 7 8.14 26.77 8.50
N PRO A 8 9.48 26.91 8.35
CA PRO A 8 10.10 27.59 7.21
C PRO A 8 9.82 26.91 5.86
N GLU A 9 9.66 25.60 5.85
CA GLU A 9 9.48 24.77 4.66
C GLU A 9 8.00 24.46 4.37
N PHE A 10 7.05 24.85 5.23
CA PHE A 10 5.62 24.56 5.04
C PHE A 10 5.09 25.09 3.70
N THR A 11 5.60 26.22 3.23
CA THR A 11 5.19 26.79 1.93
C THR A 11 5.61 25.95 0.72
N LYS A 12 6.58 25.04 0.90
CA LYS A 12 7.04 24.08 -0.13
C LYS A 12 6.28 22.75 -0.06
N GLN A 13 5.58 22.46 1.04
CA GLN A 13 4.77 21.24 1.23
C GLN A 13 3.43 21.32 0.47
N TRP A 14 3.51 21.41 -0.85
CA TRP A 14 2.36 21.48 -1.75
C TRP A 14 1.37 20.31 -1.58
N HIS A 15 1.86 19.14 -1.13
CA HIS A 15 1.04 17.96 -0.87
C HIS A 15 0.06 18.16 0.30
N LEU A 16 0.35 19.09 1.24
CA LEU A 16 -0.53 19.46 2.35
C LEU A 16 -1.49 20.59 1.96
N TYR A 17 -0.96 21.59 1.25
CA TYR A 17 -1.73 22.73 0.76
C TYR A 17 -1.10 23.30 -0.51
N ASN A 18 -1.72 23.03 -1.66
CA ASN A 18 -1.19 23.48 -2.94
C ASN A 18 -1.63 24.91 -3.25
N ARG A 19 -0.68 25.86 -3.15
CA ARG A 19 -0.93 27.30 -3.33
C ARG A 19 -0.95 27.74 -4.79
N GLU A 20 -0.57 26.86 -5.72
CA GLU A 20 -0.56 27.20 -7.14
C GLU A 20 -1.96 27.15 -7.72
N LYS A 21 -2.44 28.29 -8.23
CA LYS A 21 -3.80 28.42 -8.79
C LYS A 21 -4.10 27.43 -9.92
N SER A 22 -3.09 27.00 -10.68
CA SER A 22 -3.24 26.00 -11.75
C SER A 22 -3.38 24.56 -11.25
N GLU A 23 -3.08 24.31 -9.98
CA GLU A 23 -3.12 23.00 -9.32
C GLU A 23 -3.98 23.06 -8.04
N GLU A 24 -4.94 23.97 -7.99
CA GLU A 24 -5.86 24.11 -6.84
C GLU A 24 -6.62 22.80 -6.59
N GLY A 25 -6.58 22.32 -5.35
CA GLY A 25 -7.16 21.03 -4.96
C GLY A 25 -6.28 19.81 -5.27
N ASN A 26 -5.07 20.01 -5.81
CA ASN A 26 -4.08 18.95 -5.96
C ASN A 26 -3.20 18.84 -4.70
N ASP A 27 -3.85 18.53 -3.59
CA ASP A 27 -3.28 18.23 -2.28
C ASP A 27 -4.19 17.21 -1.57
N ILE A 28 -3.77 16.76 -0.39
CA ILE A 28 -4.51 15.75 0.40
C ILE A 28 -5.73 16.32 1.14
N ASN A 29 -6.04 17.61 0.98
CA ASN A 29 -7.16 18.28 1.66
C ASN A 29 -7.15 18.14 3.20
N VAL A 30 -5.98 18.34 3.84
CA VAL A 30 -5.82 18.17 5.30
C VAL A 30 -6.18 19.42 6.12
N VAL A 31 -6.05 20.61 5.54
CA VAL A 31 -6.25 21.87 6.28
C VAL A 31 -7.63 21.98 6.96
N PRO A 32 -8.76 21.62 6.31
CA PRO A 32 -10.06 21.63 6.98
C PRO A 32 -10.16 20.67 8.18
N VAL A 33 -9.38 19.58 8.16
CA VAL A 33 -9.34 18.58 9.24
C VAL A 33 -8.56 19.11 10.44
N TRP A 34 -7.42 19.76 10.21
CA TRP A 34 -6.66 20.44 11.26
C TRP A 34 -7.47 21.57 11.91
N LEU A 35 -8.25 22.33 11.14
CA LEU A 35 -9.14 23.37 11.67
C LEU A 35 -10.27 22.80 12.55
N GLN A 36 -10.57 21.51 12.44
CA GLN A 36 -11.50 20.80 13.33
C GLN A 36 -10.82 20.28 14.62
N GLY A 37 -9.52 20.49 14.78
CA GLY A 37 -8.73 19.99 15.91
C GLY A 37 -8.37 18.50 15.81
N VAL A 38 -8.45 17.91 14.62
CA VAL A 38 -8.03 16.52 14.38
C VAL A 38 -6.59 16.53 13.85
N THR A 39 -5.65 16.13 14.68
CA THR A 39 -4.20 16.33 14.47
C THR A 39 -3.38 15.06 14.64
N GLY A 40 -4.03 13.91 14.88
CA GLY A 40 -3.37 12.61 15.07
C GLY A 40 -3.03 12.27 16.51
N LYS A 41 -3.37 13.16 17.46
CA LYS A 41 -3.10 12.98 18.89
C LYS A 41 -3.55 11.62 19.41
N GLY A 42 -2.66 10.94 20.12
CA GLY A 42 -2.90 9.63 20.75
C GLY A 42 -2.72 8.44 19.81
N ILE A 43 -2.32 8.68 18.55
CA ILE A 43 -1.95 7.62 17.61
C ILE A 43 -0.43 7.57 17.48
N ASN A 44 0.12 6.36 17.43
CA ASN A 44 1.54 6.10 17.19
C ASN A 44 1.69 5.39 15.83
N VAL A 45 2.56 5.92 14.99
CA VAL A 45 2.89 5.39 13.66
C VAL A 45 4.33 4.89 13.65
N CYS A 46 4.53 3.64 13.28
CA CYS A 46 5.83 3.00 13.17
C CYS A 46 6.33 3.06 11.74
N ILE A 47 7.50 3.67 11.54
CA ILE A 47 8.23 3.64 10.28
C ILE A 47 9.16 2.42 10.31
N VAL A 48 8.86 1.41 9.48
CA VAL A 48 9.66 0.19 9.38
C VAL A 48 10.61 0.37 8.19
N ASP A 49 11.86 0.76 8.46
CA ASP A 49 12.76 1.30 7.42
C ASP A 49 14.26 1.20 7.78
N ASP A 50 15.10 2.14 7.34
CA ASP A 50 16.56 2.21 7.56
C ASP A 50 16.98 2.94 8.86
N GLY A 51 16.00 3.37 9.66
CA GLY A 51 16.21 4.08 10.91
C GLY A 51 15.33 5.30 11.06
N LEU A 52 15.45 5.97 12.20
CA LEU A 52 14.77 7.23 12.49
C LEU A 52 15.70 8.09 13.33
N ASP A 53 16.09 9.24 12.81
CA ASP A 53 16.82 10.27 13.55
C ASP A 53 15.90 10.91 14.59
N TYR A 54 15.81 10.27 15.76
CA TYR A 54 14.95 10.70 16.85
C TYR A 54 15.47 11.96 17.56
N GLU A 55 16.69 12.40 17.26
CA GLU A 55 17.25 13.65 17.79
C GLU A 55 16.95 14.84 16.86
N HIS A 56 16.41 14.56 15.66
CA HIS A 56 16.01 15.57 14.70
C HIS A 56 15.10 16.63 15.36
N PRO A 57 15.38 17.94 15.22
CA PRO A 57 14.65 19.00 15.90
C PRO A 57 13.13 18.92 15.72
N ASP A 58 12.70 18.45 14.55
CA ASP A 58 11.31 18.36 14.14
C ASP A 58 10.64 17.00 14.49
N LEU A 59 11.39 16.01 14.98
CA LEU A 59 10.87 14.68 15.33
C LEU A 59 11.00 14.35 16.82
N LYS A 60 11.99 14.92 17.52
CA LYS A 60 12.32 14.57 18.91
C LYS A 60 11.15 14.62 19.89
N ASP A 61 10.26 15.60 19.73
CA ASP A 61 9.12 15.77 20.64
C ASP A 61 7.99 14.76 20.34
N ASN A 62 7.95 14.24 19.11
CA ASN A 62 7.01 13.24 18.65
C ASN A 62 7.58 11.82 18.59
N PHE A 63 8.85 11.61 18.94
CA PHE A 63 9.44 10.29 18.95
C PHE A 63 8.79 9.38 20.02
N PHE A 64 8.37 8.18 19.60
CA PHE A 64 7.86 7.12 20.46
C PHE A 64 8.93 6.06 20.68
N LYS A 65 9.66 6.19 21.78
CA LYS A 65 10.79 5.32 22.11
C LYS A 65 10.36 3.87 22.34
N GLU A 66 9.26 3.64 23.04
CA GLU A 66 8.79 2.30 23.42
C GLU A 66 8.35 1.46 22.20
N GLY A 67 7.93 2.12 21.12
CA GLY A 67 7.59 1.49 19.85
C GLY A 67 8.75 1.39 18.86
N SER A 68 9.97 1.75 19.26
CA SER A 68 11.14 1.80 18.38
C SER A 68 12.18 0.71 18.71
N TYR A 69 12.88 0.21 17.69
CA TYR A 69 13.95 -0.77 17.86
C TYR A 69 14.87 -0.85 16.63
N ASP A 70 16.12 -1.24 16.82
CA ASP A 70 17.05 -1.57 15.74
C ASP A 70 17.24 -3.08 15.64
N PHE A 71 16.70 -3.70 14.59
CA PHE A 71 16.87 -5.12 14.31
C PHE A 71 18.12 -5.42 13.48
N ASN A 72 18.67 -4.45 12.75
CA ASN A 72 19.93 -4.63 12.02
C ASN A 72 21.11 -4.81 12.99
N ASP A 73 21.16 -3.99 14.05
CA ASP A 73 22.24 -3.98 15.03
C ASP A 73 21.83 -4.51 16.41
N HIS A 74 20.57 -4.91 16.59
CA HIS A 74 19.97 -5.35 17.86
C HIS A 74 20.17 -4.34 19.01
N ARG A 75 19.80 -3.07 18.77
CA ARG A 75 19.90 -1.95 19.74
C ARG A 75 18.52 -1.39 20.08
N GLN A 76 18.42 -0.72 21.22
CA GLN A 76 17.15 -0.14 21.69
C GLN A 76 16.67 1.05 20.86
N LEU A 77 17.57 1.78 20.21
CA LEU A 77 17.23 3.00 19.48
C LEU A 77 17.51 2.80 17.99
N PRO A 78 16.61 3.25 17.10
CA PRO A 78 16.70 3.02 15.65
C PRO A 78 17.60 4.06 14.97
N THR A 79 18.71 4.43 15.60
CA THR A 79 19.60 5.49 15.10
C THR A 79 20.09 5.13 13.70
N PRO A 80 19.91 6.00 12.69
CA PRO A 80 20.58 5.87 11.40
C PRO A 80 22.10 5.76 11.59
N THR A 81 22.77 4.81 10.90
CA THR A 81 24.23 4.64 11.05
C THR A 81 25.00 4.69 9.74
N LEU A 82 24.36 4.37 8.62
CA LEU A 82 24.96 4.43 7.29
C LEU A 82 24.70 5.78 6.63
N TYR A 83 25.58 6.17 5.69
CA TYR A 83 25.46 7.45 4.97
C TYR A 83 24.16 7.57 4.15
N ASN A 84 23.53 6.43 3.82
CA ASN A 84 22.30 6.34 3.07
C ASN A 84 21.08 5.99 3.94
N ASP A 85 21.23 5.90 5.27
CA ASP A 85 20.12 5.67 6.21
C ASP A 85 19.32 6.98 6.40
N ASN A 86 18.74 7.53 5.33
CA ASN A 86 17.97 8.77 5.38
C ASN A 86 16.47 8.56 5.15
N HIS A 87 16.09 7.39 4.66
CA HIS A 87 14.79 7.14 4.08
C HIS A 87 13.69 7.10 5.15
N GLY A 88 13.93 6.40 6.27
CA GLY A 88 12.99 6.31 7.38
C GLY A 88 12.77 7.65 8.09
N THR A 89 13.82 8.46 8.24
CA THR A 89 13.69 9.83 8.79
C THR A 89 12.84 10.73 7.89
N ARG A 90 12.99 10.64 6.57
CA ARG A 90 12.13 11.36 5.60
C ARG A 90 10.68 10.88 5.64
N CYS A 91 10.47 9.58 5.82
CA CYS A 91 9.13 9.01 6.00
C CYS A 91 8.48 9.49 7.31
N ALA A 92 9.24 9.53 8.40
CA ALA A 92 8.77 9.97 9.71
C ALA A 92 8.29 11.43 9.72
N GLY A 93 9.03 12.34 9.06
CA GLY A 93 8.65 13.75 8.96
C GLY A 93 7.33 13.98 8.23
N GLN A 94 7.05 13.22 7.17
CA GLN A 94 5.76 13.31 6.46
C GLN A 94 4.58 12.98 7.39
N VAL A 95 4.78 12.06 8.33
CA VAL A 95 3.74 11.65 9.27
C VAL A 95 3.61 12.65 10.42
N ALA A 96 4.69 12.92 11.14
CA ALA A 96 4.63 13.55 12.46
C ALA A 96 5.75 14.56 12.75
N ALA A 97 6.30 15.22 11.72
CA ALA A 97 7.01 16.49 11.93
C ALA A 97 6.12 17.44 12.76
N ALA A 98 6.71 18.06 13.78
CA ALA A 98 5.98 18.91 14.69
C ALA A 98 5.69 20.29 14.06
N ILE A 99 4.99 21.16 14.80
CA ILE A 99 4.89 22.58 14.44
C ILE A 99 5.91 23.31 15.30
N ASN A 100 6.99 23.81 14.69
CA ASN A 100 8.08 24.50 15.36
C ASN A 100 8.85 25.43 14.38
N ASP A 101 10.14 25.66 14.62
CA ASP A 101 11.01 26.51 13.79
C ASP A 101 11.95 25.73 12.85
N ALA A 102 11.77 24.41 12.74
CA ALA A 102 12.53 23.49 11.90
C ALA A 102 11.65 22.95 10.76
N CYS A 103 12.25 22.83 9.57
CA CYS A 103 11.63 22.18 8.41
C CYS A 103 10.16 22.56 8.16
N GLY A 104 9.25 21.59 8.14
CA GLY A 104 7.86 21.73 7.74
C GLY A 104 6.97 21.01 8.75
N VAL A 105 5.76 20.63 8.34
CA VAL A 105 4.76 20.04 9.25
C VAL A 105 4.37 18.65 8.80
N GLY A 106 4.19 17.73 9.75
CA GLY A 106 3.67 16.39 9.52
C GLY A 106 2.16 16.40 9.34
N ILE A 107 1.61 15.43 8.59
CA ILE A 107 0.16 15.32 8.36
C ILE A 107 -0.60 15.14 9.68
N ALA A 108 -0.03 14.34 10.57
CA ALA A 108 -0.53 14.06 11.91
C ALA A 108 0.48 14.59 12.94
N TYR A 109 0.71 15.91 12.95
CA TYR A 109 1.76 16.56 13.74
C TYR A 109 1.64 16.42 15.28
N ASP A 110 0.50 15.93 15.82
CA ASP A 110 0.36 15.56 17.24
C ASP A 110 0.41 14.04 17.48
N ALA A 111 0.51 13.23 16.42
CA ALA A 111 0.79 11.80 16.55
C ALA A 111 2.23 11.59 17.06
N LYS A 112 2.49 10.39 17.56
CA LYS A 112 3.87 9.96 17.79
C LYS A 112 4.37 9.09 16.64
N VAL A 113 5.68 9.11 16.44
CA VAL A 113 6.35 8.30 15.42
C VAL A 113 7.44 7.44 16.06
N SER A 114 7.44 6.14 15.76
CA SER A 114 8.50 5.23 16.15
C SER A 114 9.29 4.77 14.92
N GLY A 115 10.53 4.33 15.15
CA GLY A 115 11.40 3.79 14.10
C GLY A 115 11.74 2.34 14.38
N VAL A 116 11.56 1.49 13.37
CA VAL A 116 11.98 0.09 13.40
C VAL A 116 12.97 -0.12 12.27
N ARG A 117 14.26 -0.21 12.62
CA ARG A 117 15.37 -0.25 11.67
C ARG A 117 15.63 -1.68 11.22
N ILE A 118 15.34 -1.96 9.95
CA ILE A 118 15.48 -3.26 9.29
C ILE A 118 16.18 -3.20 7.92
N LEU A 119 16.28 -2.04 7.26
CA LEU A 119 16.75 -1.98 5.86
C LEU A 119 18.25 -1.74 5.68
N SER A 120 19.00 -1.57 6.76
CA SER A 120 20.40 -1.13 6.71
C SER A 120 21.41 -2.28 6.77
N GLY A 121 20.98 -3.51 6.47
CA GLY A 121 21.79 -4.71 6.57
C GLY A 121 20.97 -5.97 6.32
N THR A 122 21.64 -7.12 6.37
CA THR A 122 20.95 -8.42 6.24
C THR A 122 20.09 -8.70 7.48
N LEU A 123 18.86 -9.17 7.26
CA LEU A 123 17.97 -9.66 8.31
C LEU A 123 17.73 -11.15 8.19
N THR A 124 17.32 -11.75 9.30
CA THR A 124 16.64 -13.05 9.30
C THR A 124 15.13 -12.86 9.13
N ASP A 125 14.43 -13.89 8.60
CA ASP A 125 12.96 -13.92 8.60
C ASP A 125 12.34 -13.70 9.99
N ALA A 126 13.05 -14.09 11.05
CA ALA A 126 12.60 -13.91 12.43
C ALA A 126 12.65 -12.44 12.86
N ASP A 127 13.70 -11.72 12.47
CA ASP A 127 13.81 -10.28 12.71
C ASP A 127 12.74 -9.52 11.92
N GLU A 128 12.52 -9.88 10.66
CA GLU A 128 11.48 -9.28 9.83
C GLU A 128 10.07 -9.55 10.39
N ALA A 129 9.79 -10.78 10.82
CA ALA A 129 8.51 -11.10 11.46
C ALA A 129 8.32 -10.35 12.78
N ALA A 130 9.38 -10.24 13.59
CA ALA A 130 9.34 -9.51 14.85
C ALA A 130 9.16 -8.01 14.64
N SER A 131 9.77 -7.43 13.61
CA SER A 131 9.69 -6.00 13.30
C SER A 131 8.26 -5.56 12.98
N LEU A 132 7.54 -6.35 12.17
CA LEU A 132 6.12 -6.13 11.82
C LEU A 132 5.16 -6.27 13.02
N ASN A 133 5.65 -6.83 14.13
CA ASN A 133 4.90 -7.01 15.37
C ASN A 133 5.48 -6.20 16.53
N PHE A 134 6.49 -5.37 16.29
CA PHE A 134 7.17 -4.68 17.37
C PHE A 134 6.22 -3.68 18.01
N ASN A 135 5.90 -3.92 19.28
CA ASN A 135 4.95 -3.15 20.08
C ASN A 135 3.55 -2.95 19.43
N TYR A 136 3.00 -3.96 18.74
CA TYR A 136 1.72 -3.85 17.98
C TYR A 136 0.46 -3.49 18.78
N GLN A 137 0.55 -3.41 20.11
CA GLN A 137 -0.54 -2.89 20.92
C GLN A 137 -0.55 -1.37 20.95
N GLU A 138 0.63 -0.74 20.96
CA GLU A 138 0.80 0.71 21.05
C GLU A 138 1.20 1.32 19.69
N ASN A 139 1.92 0.59 18.83
CA ASN A 139 2.10 0.95 17.43
C ASN A 139 0.83 0.60 16.66
N HIS A 140 0.13 1.64 16.20
CA HIS A 140 -1.18 1.48 15.59
C HIS A 140 -1.09 1.25 14.08
N ILE A 141 -0.17 1.97 13.43
CA ILE A 141 0.04 1.97 11.98
C ILE A 141 1.50 1.65 11.73
N TYR A 142 1.78 0.78 10.78
CA TYR A 142 3.11 0.44 10.28
C TYR A 142 3.21 0.93 8.84
N SER A 143 4.05 1.92 8.59
CA SER A 143 4.34 2.44 7.25
C SER A 143 5.58 1.73 6.73
N CYS A 144 5.43 1.01 5.63
CA CYS A 144 6.46 0.19 5.02
C CYS A 144 6.68 0.64 3.57
N SER A 145 7.85 1.21 3.31
CA SER A 145 8.23 1.72 1.99
C SER A 145 9.32 0.85 1.37
N TRP A 146 9.14 -0.46 1.43
CA TRP A 146 10.07 -1.51 1.01
C TRP A 146 9.32 -2.75 0.53
N GLY A 147 10.03 -3.61 -0.18
CA GLY A 147 9.55 -4.87 -0.72
C GLY A 147 10.69 -5.59 -1.45
N PRO A 148 10.38 -6.59 -2.29
CA PRO A 148 11.33 -7.18 -3.23
C PRO A 148 11.94 -6.15 -4.18
N ALA A 149 12.93 -6.55 -4.97
CA ALA A 149 13.54 -5.64 -5.94
C ALA A 149 12.57 -5.29 -7.08
N ASP A 150 12.32 -3.99 -7.26
CA ASP A 150 11.48 -3.38 -8.31
C ASP A 150 12.12 -3.43 -9.72
N ASP A 151 12.60 -4.59 -10.17
CA ASP A 151 13.42 -4.72 -11.38
C ASP A 151 12.63 -5.19 -12.62
N GLY A 152 11.33 -5.44 -12.47
CA GLY A 152 10.46 -6.01 -13.51
C GLY A 152 10.68 -7.51 -13.74
N LYS A 153 11.29 -8.21 -12.77
CA LYS A 153 11.64 -9.65 -12.87
C LYS A 153 11.34 -10.43 -11.61
N THR A 154 11.63 -9.82 -10.46
CA THR A 154 11.48 -10.43 -9.14
C THR A 154 10.02 -10.82 -8.91
N CYS A 155 9.78 -11.97 -8.28
CA CYS A 155 8.45 -12.42 -7.91
C CYS A 155 8.60 -13.16 -6.60
N GLU A 156 8.43 -12.41 -5.52
CA GLU A 156 8.80 -12.81 -4.17
C GLU A 156 7.81 -12.20 -3.18
N GLY A 157 7.65 -12.86 -2.06
CA GLY A 157 6.71 -12.45 -1.02
C GLY A 157 7.22 -12.89 0.34
N PRO A 158 6.47 -12.54 1.40
CA PRO A 158 6.88 -12.86 2.76
C PRO A 158 7.05 -14.36 2.94
N SER A 159 8.07 -14.74 3.70
CA SER A 159 8.21 -16.13 4.13
C SER A 159 7.03 -16.56 5.00
N GLN A 160 6.87 -17.86 5.25
CA GLN A 160 5.76 -18.34 6.08
C GLN A 160 5.75 -17.75 7.49
N LEU A 161 6.93 -17.41 8.04
CA LEU A 161 7.05 -16.79 9.35
C LEU A 161 6.54 -15.33 9.31
N VAL A 162 6.97 -14.57 8.30
CA VAL A 162 6.54 -13.19 8.07
C VAL A 162 5.04 -13.12 7.73
N ALA A 163 4.52 -14.04 6.93
CA ALA A 163 3.08 -14.13 6.64
C ALA A 163 2.24 -14.40 7.92
N LYS A 164 2.74 -15.23 8.84
CA LYS A 164 2.12 -15.42 10.17
C LYS A 164 2.23 -14.15 11.03
N ALA A 165 3.29 -13.38 10.85
CA ALA A 165 3.51 -12.12 11.54
C ALA A 165 2.45 -11.07 11.14
N PHE A 166 2.17 -10.92 9.84
CA PHE A 166 1.06 -10.10 9.36
C PHE A 166 -0.27 -10.55 9.96
N LYS A 167 -0.57 -11.86 9.87
CA LYS A 167 -1.80 -12.42 10.43
C LYS A 167 -1.93 -12.14 11.94
N ASN A 168 -0.84 -12.29 12.71
CA ASN A 168 -0.85 -11.98 14.14
C ASN A 168 -1.13 -10.48 14.41
N GLY A 169 -0.51 -9.58 13.65
CA GLY A 169 -0.75 -8.14 13.75
C GLY A 169 -2.21 -7.78 13.45
N ILE A 170 -2.79 -8.39 12.41
CA ILE A 170 -4.20 -8.21 12.03
C ILE A 170 -5.17 -8.78 13.08
N GLU A 171 -4.88 -9.94 13.67
CA GLU A 171 -5.77 -10.59 14.64
C GLU A 171 -5.68 -9.97 16.04
N LYS A 172 -4.50 -9.52 16.47
CA LYS A 172 -4.23 -9.16 17.88
C LYS A 172 -3.77 -7.72 18.09
N GLY A 173 -3.31 -7.05 17.04
CA GLY A 173 -2.88 -5.65 17.11
C GLY A 173 -3.99 -4.71 17.58
N ARG A 174 -3.60 -3.61 18.22
CA ARG A 174 -4.53 -2.55 18.67
C ARG A 174 -5.71 -3.07 19.50
N ASN A 175 -5.45 -3.98 20.43
CA ASN A 175 -6.46 -4.67 21.24
C ASN A 175 -7.49 -5.42 20.37
N ASN A 176 -7.00 -6.30 19.48
CA ASN A 176 -7.78 -7.10 18.52
C ASN A 176 -8.56 -6.30 17.46
N LYS A 177 -8.23 -5.02 17.24
CA LYS A 177 -8.76 -4.24 16.09
C LYS A 177 -7.94 -4.45 14.83
N GLY A 178 -6.73 -5.00 14.98
CA GLY A 178 -5.75 -5.22 13.93
C GLY A 178 -4.85 -4.01 13.70
N SER A 179 -3.55 -4.28 13.63
CA SER A 179 -2.54 -3.33 13.16
C SER A 179 -2.88 -2.86 11.74
N ILE A 180 -2.59 -1.60 11.44
CA ILE A 180 -2.73 -1.09 10.07
C ILE A 180 -1.37 -1.18 9.38
N PHE A 181 -1.26 -1.95 8.30
CA PHE A 181 -0.05 -2.01 7.50
C PHE A 181 -0.26 -1.21 6.21
N VAL A 182 0.54 -0.17 5.99
CA VAL A 182 0.50 0.66 4.78
C VAL A 182 1.75 0.38 3.97
N PHE A 183 1.58 -0.04 2.72
CA PHE A 183 2.70 -0.41 1.85
C PHE A 183 2.72 0.45 0.59
N ALA A 184 3.93 0.90 0.20
CA ALA A 184 4.16 1.52 -1.08
C ALA A 184 4.07 0.47 -2.20
N THR A 185 3.43 0.77 -3.33
CA THR A 185 3.27 -0.23 -4.41
C THR A 185 4.54 -0.55 -5.20
N GLY A 186 5.68 0.10 -4.94
CA GLY A 186 6.93 -0.12 -5.68
C GLY A 186 7.20 0.92 -6.76
N ASN A 187 8.44 0.97 -7.22
CA ASN A 187 9.00 1.99 -8.14
C ASN A 187 9.43 1.41 -9.49
N GLY A 188 9.04 0.17 -9.80
CA GLY A 188 9.44 -0.61 -10.97
C GLY A 188 8.60 -0.36 -12.22
N GLY A 189 7.68 0.60 -12.21
CA GLY A 189 6.76 0.86 -13.33
C GLY A 189 7.47 1.11 -14.67
N ILE A 190 8.60 1.85 -14.65
CA ILE A 190 9.42 2.11 -15.85
C ILE A 190 10.10 0.85 -16.40
N TYR A 191 10.21 -0.20 -15.58
CA TYR A 191 10.77 -1.49 -15.95
C TYR A 191 9.69 -2.50 -16.35
N GLY A 192 8.42 -2.07 -16.36
CA GLY A 192 7.26 -2.90 -16.65
C GLY A 192 6.92 -3.85 -15.50
N ASP A 193 7.26 -3.48 -14.27
CA ASP A 193 6.89 -4.24 -13.08
C ASP A 193 5.42 -4.03 -12.71
N ASN A 194 4.94 -4.88 -11.80
CA ASN A 194 3.56 -4.91 -11.36
C ASN A 194 3.49 -5.42 -9.92
N CYS A 195 2.86 -4.64 -9.04
CA CYS A 195 2.81 -4.93 -7.60
C CYS A 195 2.13 -6.24 -7.22
N ASN A 196 1.41 -6.92 -8.11
CA ASN A 196 0.91 -8.26 -7.85
C ASN A 196 2.00 -9.35 -7.86
N PHE A 197 3.24 -9.02 -8.26
CA PHE A 197 4.43 -9.88 -8.14
C PHE A 197 5.23 -9.62 -6.86
N ASP A 198 4.78 -8.68 -6.04
CA ASP A 198 5.26 -8.43 -4.69
C ASP A 198 4.23 -8.95 -3.67
N GLY A 199 4.63 -9.96 -2.90
CA GLY A 199 3.78 -10.61 -1.90
C GLY A 199 3.45 -9.77 -0.67
N TYR A 200 4.12 -8.63 -0.48
CA TYR A 200 3.84 -7.69 0.61
C TYR A 200 2.70 -6.75 0.20
N THR A 201 2.78 -6.15 -0.98
CA THR A 201 1.75 -5.24 -1.53
C THR A 201 0.51 -5.98 -2.04
N ASN A 202 0.63 -7.24 -2.45
CA ASN A 202 -0.54 -8.04 -2.86
C ASN A 202 -1.26 -8.76 -1.70
N SER A 203 -0.79 -8.58 -0.46
CA SER A 203 -1.42 -9.14 0.73
C SER A 203 -2.77 -8.45 1.01
N ILE A 204 -3.79 -9.22 1.41
CA ILE A 204 -5.07 -8.64 1.85
C ILE A 204 -4.93 -7.83 3.15
N TYR A 205 -3.85 -8.07 3.91
CA TYR A 205 -3.58 -7.45 5.20
C TYR A 205 -2.94 -6.07 5.10
N THR A 206 -2.51 -5.66 3.91
CA THR A 206 -1.84 -4.38 3.67
C THR A 206 -2.76 -3.42 2.91
N ILE A 207 -2.56 -2.13 3.14
CA ILE A 207 -3.17 -1.06 2.38
C ILE A 207 -2.12 -0.57 1.39
N SER A 208 -2.24 -1.03 0.15
CA SER A 208 -1.26 -0.73 -0.90
C SER A 208 -1.56 0.61 -1.58
N ILE A 209 -0.59 1.52 -1.50
CA ILE A 209 -0.70 2.92 -1.89
C ILE A 209 0.29 3.24 -3.01
N GLY A 210 -0.25 3.66 -4.16
CA GLY A 210 0.56 4.18 -5.27
C GLY A 210 0.76 5.69 -5.21
N ALA A 211 1.48 6.20 -6.21
CA ALA A 211 1.84 7.60 -6.29
C ALA A 211 1.09 8.35 -7.41
N ILE A 212 0.80 9.62 -7.15
CA ILE A 212 0.43 10.63 -8.14
C ILE A 212 1.30 11.88 -8.03
N SER A 213 1.56 12.55 -9.14
CA SER A 213 2.28 13.83 -9.14
C SER A 213 1.39 14.99 -8.66
N SER A 214 1.97 16.18 -8.53
CA SER A 214 1.22 17.41 -8.23
C SER A 214 0.17 17.79 -9.28
N LYS A 215 0.17 17.13 -10.44
CA LYS A 215 -0.81 17.31 -11.51
C LYS A 215 -1.89 16.23 -11.52
N ASN A 216 -1.95 15.39 -10.50
CA ASN A 216 -2.75 14.16 -10.44
C ASN A 216 -2.42 13.17 -11.58
N GLU A 217 -1.23 13.26 -12.16
CA GLU A 217 -0.76 12.36 -13.22
C GLU A 217 -0.09 11.14 -12.59
N HIS A 218 -0.17 9.99 -13.26
CA HIS A 218 0.55 8.79 -12.87
C HIS A 218 2.06 8.94 -13.14
N PRO A 219 2.94 8.93 -12.12
CA PRO A 219 4.38 8.98 -12.32
C PRO A 219 4.85 7.65 -12.92
N PRO A 220 5.76 7.66 -13.92
CA PRO A 220 6.16 6.43 -14.61
C PRO A 220 6.78 5.34 -13.72
N TYR A 221 7.29 5.69 -12.54
CA TYR A 221 7.86 4.72 -11.61
C TYR A 221 6.78 3.94 -10.83
N SER A 222 5.58 4.49 -10.63
CA SER A 222 4.57 3.87 -9.75
C SER A 222 4.03 2.61 -10.39
N GLU A 223 4.08 1.48 -9.68
CA GLU A 223 3.62 0.21 -10.23
C GLU A 223 2.10 0.08 -10.21
N PRO A 224 1.47 -0.37 -11.32
CA PRO A 224 0.06 -0.70 -11.35
C PRO A 224 -0.18 -2.16 -10.96
N CYS A 225 -1.28 -2.44 -10.26
CA CYS A 225 -1.81 -3.79 -10.07
C CYS A 225 -3.25 -3.78 -9.56
N SER A 226 -3.90 -4.95 -9.55
CA SER A 226 -5.27 -5.07 -9.03
C SER A 226 -5.34 -5.07 -7.49
N ALA A 227 -4.20 -5.18 -6.81
CA ALA A 227 -4.09 -5.13 -5.34
C ALA A 227 -4.03 -3.71 -4.77
N GLN A 228 -3.75 -2.69 -5.60
CA GLN A 228 -3.67 -1.30 -5.15
C GLN A 228 -5.05 -0.77 -4.74
N ILE A 229 -5.14 -0.19 -3.54
CA ILE A 229 -6.39 0.38 -3.01
C ILE A 229 -6.59 1.81 -3.48
N ALA A 230 -5.56 2.65 -3.33
CA ALA A 230 -5.64 4.07 -3.60
C ALA A 230 -4.26 4.63 -3.97
N VAL A 231 -4.23 5.92 -4.30
CA VAL A 231 -3.00 6.69 -4.50
C VAL A 231 -2.96 7.91 -3.62
N THR A 232 -1.76 8.44 -3.39
CA THR A 232 -1.59 9.79 -2.86
C THR A 232 -0.36 10.44 -3.47
N TYR A 233 -0.10 11.69 -3.10
CA TYR A 233 0.91 12.52 -3.71
C TYR A 233 2.34 12.03 -3.46
N SER A 234 3.20 12.23 -4.45
CA SER A 234 4.64 12.03 -4.35
C SER A 234 5.37 12.84 -5.43
N SER A 235 6.66 12.58 -5.62
CA SER A 235 7.47 13.11 -6.70
C SER A 235 6.90 12.82 -8.09
N GLY A 236 7.04 13.77 -9.01
CA GLY A 236 6.61 13.60 -10.38
C GLY A 236 6.37 14.95 -11.05
N SER A 237 6.33 14.95 -12.37
CA SER A 237 6.20 16.16 -13.18
C SER A 237 7.30 17.18 -12.84
N THR A 238 7.04 18.16 -11.97
CA THR A 238 8.02 19.20 -11.57
C THR A 238 8.19 19.35 -10.06
N LYS A 239 7.52 18.55 -9.23
CA LYS A 239 7.54 18.68 -7.77
C LYS A 239 7.95 17.38 -7.09
N GLN A 240 8.47 17.50 -5.87
CA GLN A 240 8.93 16.44 -4.97
C GLN A 240 8.41 16.72 -3.57
N ILE A 241 8.58 15.78 -2.64
CA ILE A 241 8.08 15.92 -1.28
C ILE A 241 9.12 16.62 -0.40
N THR A 242 8.64 17.63 0.33
CA THR A 242 9.41 18.37 1.33
C THR A 242 9.14 17.81 2.72
N THR A 243 10.21 17.43 3.43
CA THR A 243 10.14 16.77 4.74
C THR A 243 11.50 16.83 5.47
N THR A 244 11.60 16.20 6.64
CA THR A 244 12.83 16.08 7.45
C THR A 244 13.88 15.22 6.75
N ASP A 245 15.15 15.41 7.09
CA ASP A 245 16.28 14.60 6.64
C ASP A 245 17.24 14.35 7.80
N VAL A 246 18.15 13.38 7.68
CA VAL A 246 19.03 13.02 8.79
C VAL A 246 20.10 14.08 9.09
N SER A 247 20.33 14.35 10.37
CA SER A 247 21.50 15.09 10.83
C SER A 247 22.62 14.11 11.19
N ILE A 248 23.30 13.54 10.19
CA ILE A 248 24.44 12.68 10.47
C ILE A 248 25.61 13.55 10.93
N SER A 249 26.01 13.42 12.20
CA SER A 249 27.21 14.09 12.73
C SER A 249 28.41 13.79 11.82
N ASN A 250 28.98 14.84 11.20
CA ASN A 250 30.04 14.87 10.17
C ASN A 250 29.59 15.23 8.74
N LEU A 251 28.29 15.38 8.49
CA LEU A 251 27.78 15.95 7.24
C LEU A 251 27.14 17.32 7.52
N THR A 252 27.60 18.35 6.82
CA THR A 252 26.98 19.70 6.78
C THR A 252 25.68 19.72 5.97
N ASP A 253 25.00 18.58 5.87
CA ASP A 253 23.83 18.40 5.04
C ASP A 253 22.58 19.01 5.71
N PRO A 254 21.63 19.53 4.92
CA PRO A 254 20.43 20.15 5.45
C PRO A 254 19.58 19.11 6.19
N VAL A 255 19.10 19.46 7.39
CA VAL A 255 18.15 18.67 8.19
C VAL A 255 16.75 18.58 7.57
N CYS A 256 16.54 19.25 6.42
CA CYS A 256 15.31 19.17 5.65
C CYS A 256 15.66 18.87 4.19
N THR A 257 14.79 18.13 3.51
CA THR A 257 14.92 17.85 2.08
C THR A 257 13.66 18.28 1.35
N SER A 258 13.81 18.71 0.10
CA SER A 258 12.70 18.87 -0.86
C SER A 258 12.81 17.88 -2.01
N ASN A 259 13.65 16.85 -1.86
CA ASN A 259 13.98 15.90 -2.91
C ASN A 259 13.49 14.47 -2.62
N HIS A 260 12.52 14.30 -1.71
CA HIS A 260 11.96 13.00 -1.40
C HIS A 260 10.85 12.61 -2.40
N GLY A 261 10.65 11.31 -2.62
CA GLY A 261 9.83 10.83 -3.73
C GLY A 261 9.68 9.31 -3.79
N GLY A 262 9.26 8.81 -4.96
CA GLY A 262 8.86 7.42 -5.15
C GLY A 262 7.51 7.08 -4.50
N THR A 263 6.99 5.88 -4.71
CA THR A 263 5.84 5.38 -3.93
C THR A 263 6.16 5.33 -2.43
N SER A 264 7.45 5.29 -2.09
CA SER A 264 7.96 5.41 -0.72
C SER A 264 7.59 6.70 0.01
N ALA A 265 7.30 7.81 -0.69
CA ALA A 265 6.76 9.02 -0.07
C ALA A 265 5.22 9.01 -0.03
N ALA A 266 4.56 8.24 -0.90
CA ALA A 266 3.12 8.12 -0.90
C ALA A 266 2.60 7.31 0.31
N ALA A 267 3.26 6.21 0.67
CA ALA A 267 2.85 5.38 1.81
C ALA A 267 2.86 6.13 3.16
N PRO A 268 3.90 6.89 3.55
CA PRO A 268 3.90 7.72 4.76
C PRO A 268 2.82 8.80 4.74
N ILE A 269 2.53 9.39 3.57
CA ILE A 269 1.42 10.36 3.47
C ILE A 269 0.09 9.67 3.81
N ALA A 270 -0.18 8.49 3.25
CA ALA A 270 -1.37 7.72 3.59
C ALA A 270 -1.39 7.30 5.08
N ALA A 271 -0.25 6.88 5.64
CA ALA A 271 -0.13 6.55 7.06
C ALA A 271 -0.48 7.75 7.97
N GLY A 272 -0.04 8.95 7.61
CA GLY A 272 -0.41 10.20 8.30
C GLY A 272 -1.91 10.49 8.22
N ILE A 273 -2.52 10.36 7.04
CA ILE A 273 -3.97 10.50 6.85
C ILE A 273 -4.73 9.50 7.73
N PHE A 274 -4.28 8.25 7.76
CA PHE A 274 -4.88 7.21 8.59
C PHE A 274 -4.69 7.45 10.09
N ALA A 275 -3.59 8.07 10.50
CA ALA A 275 -3.42 8.49 11.89
C ALA A 275 -4.45 9.57 12.29
N LEU A 276 -4.76 10.51 11.40
CA LEU A 276 -5.86 11.46 11.62
C LEU A 276 -7.20 10.73 11.77
N VAL A 277 -7.50 9.77 10.89
CA VAL A 277 -8.73 8.97 10.94
C VAL A 277 -8.84 8.19 12.26
N LEU A 278 -7.79 7.48 12.66
CA LEU A 278 -7.79 6.71 13.91
C LEU A 278 -7.84 7.61 15.15
N SER A 279 -7.29 8.82 15.12
CA SER A 279 -7.41 9.76 16.24
C SER A 279 -8.85 10.20 16.46
N ALA A 280 -9.65 10.30 15.38
CA ALA A 280 -11.07 10.61 15.46
C ALA A 280 -11.95 9.38 15.74
N ARG A 281 -11.53 8.19 15.30
CA ARG A 281 -12.26 6.92 15.42
C ARG A 281 -11.32 5.77 15.80
N PRO A 282 -10.88 5.70 17.07
CA PRO A 282 -9.90 4.69 17.52
C PRO A 282 -10.46 3.26 17.54
N ASP A 283 -11.78 3.12 17.40
CA ASP A 283 -12.51 1.85 17.35
C ASP A 283 -12.45 1.14 15.98
N LEU A 284 -12.07 1.85 14.90
CA LEU A 284 -11.97 1.25 13.55
C LEU A 284 -10.96 0.11 13.50
N THR A 285 -11.39 -0.99 12.90
CA THR A 285 -10.55 -2.15 12.58
C THR A 285 -9.74 -1.92 11.30
N TRP A 286 -8.80 -2.83 11.04
CA TRP A 286 -7.99 -2.81 9.82
C TRP A 286 -8.84 -2.89 8.53
N ARG A 287 -9.92 -3.68 8.52
CA ARG A 287 -10.87 -3.79 7.40
C ARG A 287 -11.71 -2.55 7.23
N ASP A 288 -12.16 -1.95 8.33
CA ASP A 288 -12.94 -0.70 8.28
C ASP A 288 -12.16 0.41 7.61
N LEU A 289 -10.84 0.48 7.86
CA LEU A 289 -9.99 1.50 7.27
C LEU A 289 -9.74 1.28 5.77
N GLN A 290 -9.53 0.03 5.34
CA GLN A 290 -9.49 -0.31 3.90
C GLN A 290 -10.79 0.07 3.21
N ARG A 291 -11.93 -0.28 3.81
CA ARG A 291 -13.25 0.06 3.29
C ARG A 291 -13.44 1.58 3.17
N LEU A 292 -13.07 2.33 4.22
CA LEU A 292 -13.13 3.79 4.21
C LEU A 292 -12.25 4.40 3.12
N ALA A 293 -11.05 3.85 2.89
CA ALA A 293 -10.17 4.28 1.81
C ALA A 293 -10.83 4.10 0.43
N ILE A 294 -11.47 2.96 0.20
CA ILE A 294 -12.18 2.65 -1.06
C ILE A 294 -13.39 3.56 -1.26
N GLU A 295 -14.22 3.74 -0.23
CA GLU A 295 -15.46 4.53 -0.33
C GLU A 295 -15.21 6.04 -0.40
N SER A 296 -14.06 6.50 0.08
CA SER A 296 -13.72 7.92 0.13
C SER A 296 -12.78 8.37 -0.99
N ALA A 297 -12.21 7.44 -1.76
CA ALA A 297 -11.25 7.78 -2.81
C ALA A 297 -11.90 8.60 -3.93
N ILE A 298 -11.14 9.55 -4.47
CA ILE A 298 -11.56 10.42 -5.58
C ILE A 298 -10.84 10.00 -6.85
N PRO A 299 -11.54 9.50 -7.88
CA PRO A 299 -10.91 9.20 -9.18
C PRO A 299 -10.21 10.42 -9.78
N VAL A 300 -9.03 10.21 -10.34
CA VAL A 300 -8.19 11.24 -10.96
C VAL A 300 -7.72 10.78 -12.34
N ALA A 301 -7.25 11.71 -13.19
CA ALA A 301 -6.81 11.42 -14.55
C ALA A 301 -7.84 10.55 -15.31
N LEU A 302 -9.12 10.97 -15.30
CA LEU A 302 -10.26 10.23 -15.85
C LEU A 302 -10.20 9.96 -17.36
N ASN A 303 -9.21 10.52 -18.05
CA ASN A 303 -8.89 10.23 -19.45
C ASN A 303 -8.07 8.95 -19.64
N ASP A 304 -7.55 8.34 -18.57
CA ASP A 304 -6.89 7.03 -18.64
C ASP A 304 -7.92 5.92 -18.93
N GLU A 305 -7.65 5.13 -19.97
CA GLU A 305 -8.59 4.14 -20.51
C GLU A 305 -8.86 2.95 -19.58
N ASP A 306 -8.00 2.73 -18.57
CA ASP A 306 -8.18 1.62 -17.61
C ASP A 306 -9.19 1.94 -16.50
N TRP A 307 -9.76 3.16 -16.48
CA TRP A 307 -10.90 3.48 -15.62
C TRP A 307 -12.16 2.72 -16.07
N VAL A 308 -12.64 1.84 -15.21
CA VAL A 308 -13.91 1.13 -15.41
C VAL A 308 -14.82 1.30 -14.20
N ASP A 309 -16.13 1.32 -14.46
CA ASP A 309 -17.13 1.25 -13.40
C ASP A 309 -17.22 -0.19 -12.88
N THR A 310 -17.13 -0.35 -11.55
CA THR A 310 -17.46 -1.61 -10.88
C THR A 310 -18.97 -1.77 -10.81
N VAL A 311 -19.45 -2.96 -10.44
CA VAL A 311 -20.91 -3.24 -10.38
C VAL A 311 -21.67 -2.30 -9.44
N ASN A 312 -20.96 -1.72 -8.47
CA ASN A 312 -21.52 -0.82 -7.46
C ASN A 312 -21.36 0.67 -7.81
N GLY A 313 -20.98 0.98 -9.06
CA GLY A 313 -20.88 2.35 -9.57
C GLY A 313 -19.65 3.13 -9.09
N ARG A 314 -18.72 2.48 -8.39
CA ARG A 314 -17.39 3.05 -8.11
C ARG A 314 -16.50 2.91 -9.34
N LYS A 315 -15.51 3.77 -9.50
CA LYS A 315 -14.49 3.63 -10.54
C LYS A 315 -13.26 2.93 -9.99
N PHE A 316 -12.63 2.09 -10.80
CA PHE A 316 -11.34 1.46 -10.50
C PHE A 316 -10.40 1.54 -11.69
N ASN A 317 -9.10 1.74 -11.44
CA ASN A 317 -8.02 1.72 -12.42
C ASN A 317 -6.77 1.10 -11.77
N HIS A 318 -6.06 0.20 -12.46
CA HIS A 318 -4.92 -0.52 -11.85
C HIS A 318 -3.73 0.39 -11.52
N LYS A 319 -3.64 1.59 -12.12
CA LYS A 319 -2.64 2.63 -11.79
C LYS A 319 -3.04 3.51 -10.61
N PHE A 320 -4.34 3.67 -10.36
CA PHE A 320 -4.87 4.63 -9.37
C PHE A 320 -5.67 3.98 -8.23
N GLY A 321 -5.90 2.66 -8.28
CA GLY A 321 -6.85 1.98 -7.40
C GLY A 321 -8.25 2.56 -7.58
N TYR A 322 -8.89 2.92 -6.48
CA TYR A 322 -10.17 3.65 -6.46
C TYR A 322 -10.01 5.16 -6.63
N GLY A 323 -8.78 5.69 -6.61
CA GLY A 323 -8.48 7.11 -6.76
C GLY A 323 -7.57 7.66 -5.67
N LYS A 324 -7.44 8.99 -5.62
CA LYS A 324 -6.64 9.67 -4.60
C LYS A 324 -7.33 9.67 -3.25
N LEU A 325 -6.55 9.58 -2.17
CA LEU A 325 -7.04 9.83 -0.82
C LEU A 325 -7.34 11.33 -0.61
N ASP A 326 -8.46 11.62 0.04
CA ASP A 326 -8.84 12.96 0.48
C ASP A 326 -9.13 12.92 1.98
N THR A 327 -8.38 13.69 2.75
CA THR A 327 -8.40 13.63 4.22
C THR A 327 -9.75 14.08 4.79
N GLU A 328 -10.35 15.13 4.24
CA GLU A 328 -11.62 15.65 4.73
C GLU A 328 -12.77 14.68 4.45
N ILE A 329 -12.83 14.11 3.24
CA ILE A 329 -13.84 13.11 2.88
C ILE A 329 -13.68 11.87 3.77
N LEU A 330 -12.45 11.38 3.96
CA LEU A 330 -12.17 10.24 4.83
C LEU A 330 -12.65 10.49 6.26
N ILE A 331 -12.31 11.63 6.86
CA ILE A 331 -12.73 11.98 8.23
C ILE A 331 -14.25 12.13 8.32
N LYS A 332 -14.88 12.76 7.33
CA LYS A 332 -16.33 12.91 7.27
C LYS A 332 -17.03 11.56 7.22
N ASN A 333 -16.59 10.66 6.35
CA ASN A 333 -17.16 9.32 6.21
C ASN A 333 -16.87 8.47 7.45
N ALA A 334 -15.66 8.57 8.02
CA ALA A 334 -15.28 7.87 9.24
C ALA A 334 -16.19 8.24 10.43
N LYS A 335 -16.64 9.50 10.56
CA LYS A 335 -17.53 9.91 11.67
C LYS A 335 -18.89 9.18 11.67
N THR A 336 -19.38 8.75 10.50
CA THR A 336 -20.67 8.06 10.37
C THR A 336 -20.53 6.58 10.02
N PHE A 337 -19.30 6.08 9.84
CA PHE A 337 -19.02 4.71 9.46
C PHE A 337 -19.44 3.72 10.54
N LYS A 338 -20.15 2.67 10.12
CA LYS A 338 -20.52 1.54 10.98
C LYS A 338 -19.47 0.46 10.82
N LEU A 339 -18.95 -0.04 11.94
CA LEU A 339 -17.98 -1.13 11.94
C LEU A 339 -18.53 -2.33 11.16
N LEU A 340 -17.67 -2.94 10.36
CA LEU A 340 -17.98 -4.16 9.63
C LEU A 340 -18.15 -5.33 10.61
N ASN A 341 -18.95 -6.33 10.21
CA ASN A 341 -18.99 -7.62 10.88
C ASN A 341 -17.63 -8.35 10.74
N PRO A 342 -17.40 -9.43 11.52
CA PRO A 342 -16.20 -10.26 11.36
C PRO A 342 -15.93 -10.69 9.92
N GLN A 343 -14.67 -10.98 9.62
CA GLN A 343 -14.29 -11.46 8.30
C GLN A 343 -14.68 -12.93 8.15
N THR A 344 -15.18 -13.28 6.97
CA THR A 344 -15.41 -14.66 6.54
C THR A 344 -14.61 -14.94 5.27
N SER A 345 -14.46 -16.22 4.93
CA SER A 345 -13.81 -16.61 3.68
C SER A 345 -14.37 -17.91 3.09
N TYR A 346 -14.16 -18.06 1.79
CA TYR A 346 -14.45 -19.27 1.03
C TYR A 346 -13.28 -19.57 0.11
N GLU A 347 -12.79 -20.80 0.14
CA GLU A 347 -11.76 -21.30 -0.76
C GLU A 347 -12.37 -22.41 -1.62
N SER A 348 -12.24 -22.31 -2.94
CA SER A 348 -12.74 -23.33 -3.85
C SER A 348 -11.91 -24.61 -3.76
N GLU A 349 -12.45 -25.72 -4.28
CA GLU A 349 -11.60 -26.86 -4.65
C GLU A 349 -10.56 -26.43 -5.70
N VAL A 350 -9.44 -27.15 -5.75
CA VAL A 350 -8.39 -26.92 -6.75
C VAL A 350 -8.94 -27.26 -8.14
N LYS A 351 -8.90 -26.28 -9.05
CA LYS A 351 -9.31 -26.46 -10.44
C LYS A 351 -8.12 -26.90 -11.28
N GLU A 352 -8.02 -28.20 -11.52
CA GLU A 352 -7.07 -28.77 -12.47
C GLU A 352 -7.39 -28.31 -13.91
N VAL A 353 -6.38 -27.84 -14.63
CA VAL A 353 -6.50 -27.34 -16.01
C VAL A 353 -5.62 -28.15 -16.96
N LYS A 354 -4.30 -28.21 -16.71
CA LYS A 354 -3.29 -28.93 -17.51
C LYS A 354 -3.40 -28.63 -19.00
N LYS A 355 -3.39 -27.34 -19.34
CA LYS A 355 -3.47 -26.87 -20.73
C LYS A 355 -2.25 -26.04 -21.09
N GLU A 356 -1.67 -26.37 -22.23
CA GLU A 356 -0.54 -25.63 -22.77
C GLU A 356 -0.95 -24.21 -23.16
N ILE A 357 -0.08 -23.25 -22.83
CA ILE A 357 -0.11 -21.88 -23.29
C ILE A 357 0.92 -21.80 -24.44
N VAL A 358 0.43 -21.64 -25.67
CA VAL A 358 1.26 -21.60 -26.88
C VAL A 358 0.89 -20.41 -27.74
N GLY A 359 1.88 -19.59 -28.08
CA GLY A 359 1.65 -18.32 -28.76
C GLY A 359 0.66 -17.46 -27.97
N ASN A 360 -0.17 -16.68 -28.66
CA ASN A 360 -1.17 -15.80 -28.03
C ASN A 360 -2.58 -16.42 -27.98
N VAL A 361 -2.68 -17.75 -27.83
CA VAL A 361 -3.98 -18.43 -27.74
C VAL A 361 -4.41 -18.47 -26.27
N PRO A 362 -5.56 -17.90 -25.90
CA PRO A 362 -6.00 -17.87 -24.51
C PRO A 362 -6.42 -19.25 -24.00
N VAL A 363 -5.85 -19.63 -22.86
CA VAL A 363 -6.30 -20.76 -22.04
C VAL A 363 -7.30 -20.23 -21.03
N SER A 364 -8.56 -20.68 -21.16
CA SER A 364 -9.65 -20.32 -20.25
C SER A 364 -10.02 -21.50 -19.34
N SER A 365 -10.27 -21.19 -18.06
CA SER A 365 -10.76 -22.12 -17.05
C SER A 365 -11.73 -21.40 -16.12
N SER A 366 -12.77 -22.09 -15.66
CA SER A 366 -13.82 -21.51 -14.83
C SER A 366 -14.04 -22.29 -13.53
N ILE A 367 -14.41 -21.54 -12.48
CA ILE A 367 -14.91 -22.03 -11.20
C ILE A 367 -16.29 -21.42 -10.98
N TYR A 368 -17.28 -22.23 -10.62
CA TYR A 368 -18.64 -21.77 -10.36
C TYR A 368 -18.88 -21.67 -8.85
N ILE A 369 -19.24 -20.48 -8.39
CA ILE A 369 -19.60 -20.20 -7.00
C ILE A 369 -21.11 -20.29 -6.87
N LYS A 370 -21.58 -21.15 -5.98
CA LYS A 370 -22.99 -21.34 -5.70
C LYS A 370 -23.39 -20.52 -4.47
N PRO A 371 -24.67 -20.14 -4.31
CA PRO A 371 -25.14 -19.39 -3.15
C PRO A 371 -24.75 -20.04 -1.80
N GLU A 372 -24.74 -21.36 -1.69
CA GLU A 372 -24.39 -22.05 -0.45
C GLU A 372 -22.93 -21.89 -0.02
N HIS A 373 -22.01 -21.62 -0.96
CA HIS A 373 -20.59 -21.42 -0.68
C HIS A 373 -20.32 -20.09 0.03
N VAL A 374 -21.17 -19.10 -0.24
CA VAL A 374 -21.02 -17.71 0.22
C VAL A 374 -22.25 -17.25 1.01
N LYS A 375 -23.02 -18.19 1.57
CA LYS A 375 -24.25 -17.91 2.33
C LYS A 375 -24.04 -17.04 3.58
N ASN A 376 -22.81 -17.03 4.10
CA ASN A 376 -22.39 -16.22 5.24
C ASN A 376 -21.66 -14.95 4.78
N PHE A 377 -21.75 -14.55 3.51
CA PHE A 377 -21.15 -13.32 3.03
C PHE A 377 -22.22 -12.25 2.93
N LYS A 378 -22.02 -11.13 3.63
CA LYS A 378 -22.78 -9.91 3.45
C LYS A 378 -22.24 -9.09 2.28
N HIS A 379 -20.92 -8.90 2.21
CA HIS A 379 -20.23 -8.19 1.13
C HIS A 379 -18.89 -8.85 0.80
N LEU A 380 -18.53 -8.92 -0.48
CA LEU A 380 -17.20 -9.33 -0.93
C LEU A 380 -16.18 -8.19 -0.70
N GLU A 381 -14.97 -8.53 -0.27
CA GLU A 381 -13.89 -7.57 -0.01
C GLU A 381 -12.70 -7.84 -0.94
N HIS A 382 -11.92 -8.87 -0.65
CA HIS A 382 -10.75 -9.26 -1.43
C HIS A 382 -11.00 -10.54 -2.20
N VAL A 383 -10.38 -10.64 -3.38
CA VAL A 383 -10.35 -11.87 -4.16
C VAL A 383 -8.90 -12.28 -4.39
N ASN A 384 -8.53 -13.47 -3.95
CA ASN A 384 -7.25 -14.07 -4.33
C ASN A 384 -7.41 -15.16 -5.37
N VAL A 385 -6.40 -15.27 -6.22
CA VAL A 385 -6.24 -16.36 -7.18
C VAL A 385 -4.90 -17.02 -6.93
N ARG A 386 -4.91 -18.26 -6.46
CA ARG A 386 -3.69 -19.05 -6.34
C ARG A 386 -3.44 -19.76 -7.65
N VAL A 387 -2.27 -19.56 -8.26
CA VAL A 387 -1.93 -20.09 -9.58
C VAL A 387 -0.69 -20.99 -9.50
N ASN A 388 -0.79 -22.17 -10.10
CA ASN A 388 0.37 -22.98 -10.48
C ASN A 388 0.51 -22.99 -12.00
N LEU A 389 1.65 -22.52 -12.49
CA LEU A 389 1.92 -22.37 -13.91
C LEU A 389 3.39 -22.63 -14.19
N THR A 390 3.69 -23.45 -15.19
CA THR A 390 5.05 -23.60 -15.71
C THR A 390 5.20 -22.73 -16.96
N HIS A 391 6.38 -22.15 -17.19
CA HIS A 391 6.62 -21.38 -18.40
C HIS A 391 8.11 -21.30 -18.72
N GLN A 392 8.45 -21.31 -20.02
CA GLN A 392 9.81 -21.06 -20.49
C GLN A 392 10.25 -19.59 -20.29
N ARG A 393 9.29 -18.70 -20.02
CA ARG A 393 9.54 -17.27 -19.78
C ARG A 393 8.38 -16.62 -19.03
N ARG A 394 8.46 -16.52 -17.71
CA ARG A 394 7.35 -16.05 -16.87
C ARG A 394 6.81 -14.68 -17.28
N GLY A 395 7.66 -13.75 -17.67
CA GLY A 395 7.28 -12.40 -18.10
C GLY A 395 6.41 -12.32 -19.35
N ASP A 396 6.28 -13.41 -20.10
CA ASP A 396 5.41 -13.45 -21.27
C ASP A 396 3.95 -13.65 -20.90
N VAL A 397 3.68 -14.23 -19.72
CA VAL A 397 2.34 -14.63 -19.32
C VAL A 397 1.55 -13.43 -18.82
N LYS A 398 0.30 -13.33 -19.30
CA LYS A 398 -0.74 -12.45 -18.77
C LYS A 398 -1.85 -13.32 -18.19
N ILE A 399 -2.41 -12.88 -17.06
CA ILE A 399 -3.53 -13.57 -16.41
C ILE A 399 -4.60 -12.55 -16.05
N ASP A 400 -5.79 -12.78 -16.57
CA ASP A 400 -7.00 -12.02 -16.26
C ASP A 400 -7.95 -12.86 -15.44
N LEU A 401 -8.50 -12.28 -14.38
CA LEU A 401 -9.64 -12.82 -13.64
C LEU A 401 -10.90 -12.05 -14.03
N ILE A 402 -11.95 -12.78 -14.41
CA ILE A 402 -13.25 -12.20 -14.77
C ILE A 402 -14.28 -12.68 -13.76
N SER A 403 -14.97 -11.73 -13.12
CA SER A 403 -16.05 -12.01 -12.18
C SER A 403 -17.35 -12.44 -12.89
N PRO A 404 -18.34 -12.99 -12.16
CA PRO A 404 -19.66 -13.33 -12.71
C PRO A 404 -20.38 -12.16 -13.39
N HIS A 405 -20.02 -10.93 -13.03
CA HIS A 405 -20.57 -9.70 -13.55
C HIS A 405 -19.77 -9.11 -14.72
N GLY A 406 -18.74 -9.82 -15.20
CA GLY A 406 -17.92 -9.40 -16.33
C GLY A 406 -16.83 -8.37 -15.97
N ILE A 407 -16.60 -8.09 -14.68
CA ILE A 407 -15.52 -7.20 -14.25
C ILE A 407 -14.19 -7.94 -14.41
N VAL A 408 -13.23 -7.31 -15.09
CA VAL A 408 -11.91 -7.89 -15.38
C VAL A 408 -10.85 -7.30 -14.47
N SER A 409 -10.12 -8.14 -13.76
CA SER A 409 -8.90 -7.80 -13.02
C SER A 409 -7.67 -8.35 -13.73
N HIS A 410 -6.73 -7.47 -14.08
CA HIS A 410 -5.44 -7.84 -14.65
C HIS A 410 -4.49 -8.27 -13.53
N VAL A 411 -4.66 -9.51 -13.07
CA VAL A 411 -3.92 -10.03 -11.91
C VAL A 411 -2.44 -10.29 -12.22
N ALA A 412 -2.10 -10.59 -13.47
CA ALA A 412 -0.72 -10.62 -13.95
C ALA A 412 -0.60 -9.94 -15.32
N THR A 413 0.32 -8.99 -15.43
CA THR A 413 0.67 -8.35 -16.70
C THR A 413 2.01 -8.84 -17.22
N SER A 414 2.26 -8.66 -18.52
CA SER A 414 3.55 -9.02 -19.10
C SER A 414 4.66 -8.14 -18.54
N ARG A 415 5.76 -8.77 -18.14
CA ARG A 415 6.95 -8.11 -17.58
C ARG A 415 8.14 -8.42 -18.46
N LYS A 416 8.47 -7.49 -19.37
CA LYS A 416 9.45 -7.71 -20.46
C LYS A 416 10.84 -8.10 -19.99
N LYS A 417 11.21 -7.83 -18.75
CA LYS A 417 12.52 -8.19 -18.20
C LYS A 417 12.54 -9.56 -17.50
N ASP A 418 11.38 -10.10 -17.15
CA ASP A 418 11.24 -11.36 -16.43
C ASP A 418 11.45 -12.55 -17.38
N ALA A 419 12.70 -13.01 -17.45
CA ALA A 419 13.11 -14.17 -18.23
C ALA A 419 13.06 -15.49 -17.43
N SER A 420 12.47 -15.49 -16.23
CA SER A 420 12.49 -16.67 -15.35
C SER A 420 11.75 -17.86 -15.95
N GLU A 421 12.36 -19.05 -15.86
CA GLU A 421 11.75 -20.34 -16.25
C GLU A 421 11.01 -21.02 -15.07
N ARG A 422 11.06 -20.44 -13.87
CA ARG A 422 10.45 -21.02 -12.67
C ARG A 422 8.92 -21.05 -12.72
N GLY A 423 8.31 -20.20 -13.55
CA GLY A 423 6.86 -20.04 -13.59
C GLY A 423 6.30 -19.49 -12.28
N LEU A 424 5.08 -19.90 -11.95
CA LEU A 424 4.37 -19.53 -10.72
C LEU A 424 4.13 -20.78 -9.90
N GLU A 425 4.68 -20.83 -8.69
CA GLU A 425 4.58 -21.95 -7.76
C GLU A 425 3.72 -21.51 -6.57
N ASN A 426 2.45 -21.93 -6.54
CA ASN A 426 1.46 -21.52 -5.54
C ASN A 426 1.39 -20.00 -5.35
N TRP A 427 1.64 -19.23 -6.40
CA TRP A 427 1.65 -17.77 -6.30
C TRP A 427 0.23 -17.26 -6.09
N LEU A 428 0.07 -16.36 -5.12
CA LEU A 428 -1.23 -15.80 -4.75
C LEU A 428 -1.34 -14.39 -5.30
N PHE A 429 -2.11 -14.21 -6.36
CA PHE A 429 -2.50 -12.88 -6.81
C PHE A 429 -3.68 -12.33 -6.00
N MET A 430 -3.87 -11.02 -6.00
CA MET A 430 -4.95 -10.36 -5.28
C MET A 430 -5.62 -9.28 -6.12
N SER A 431 -6.94 -9.14 -5.95
CA SER A 431 -7.71 -8.02 -6.48
C SER A 431 -8.65 -7.44 -5.44
N VAL A 432 -8.62 -6.11 -5.28
CA VAL A 432 -9.64 -5.34 -4.56
C VAL A 432 -10.72 -4.81 -5.50
N LYS A 433 -10.56 -4.92 -6.82
CA LYS A 433 -11.48 -4.36 -7.83
C LYS A 433 -12.93 -4.89 -7.69
N HIS A 434 -13.07 -6.09 -7.14
CA HIS A 434 -14.34 -6.80 -6.98
C HIS A 434 -15.07 -6.50 -5.67
N TRP A 435 -14.62 -5.51 -4.91
CA TRP A 435 -15.25 -5.15 -3.64
C TRP A 435 -16.75 -4.85 -3.81
N ASP A 436 -17.57 -5.46 -2.95
CA ASP A 436 -19.03 -5.48 -2.93
C ASP A 436 -19.72 -6.19 -4.12
N GLU A 437 -18.99 -6.88 -5.00
CA GLU A 437 -19.66 -7.72 -5.99
C GLU A 437 -20.38 -8.90 -5.33
N ASP A 438 -21.54 -9.30 -5.85
CA ASP A 438 -22.10 -10.62 -5.54
C ASP A 438 -21.16 -11.68 -6.16
N PRO A 439 -20.53 -12.55 -5.36
CA PRO A 439 -19.57 -13.51 -5.90
C PRO A 439 -20.24 -14.72 -6.57
N VAL A 440 -21.57 -14.87 -6.51
CA VAL A 440 -22.29 -16.02 -7.07
C VAL A 440 -22.23 -16.03 -8.60
N GLY A 441 -21.86 -17.17 -9.17
CA GLY A 441 -21.81 -17.40 -10.60
C GLY A 441 -20.46 -17.89 -11.10
N GLU A 442 -20.21 -17.72 -12.40
CA GLU A 442 -18.99 -18.19 -13.06
C GLU A 442 -17.86 -17.18 -12.91
N TRP A 443 -16.80 -17.57 -12.20
CA TRP A 443 -15.50 -16.89 -12.23
C TRP A 443 -14.62 -17.54 -13.27
N LYS A 444 -13.98 -16.74 -14.12
CA LYS A 444 -13.17 -17.21 -15.25
C LYS A 444 -11.75 -16.68 -15.15
N LEU A 445 -10.78 -17.58 -15.22
CA LEU A 445 -9.36 -17.27 -15.32
C LEU A 445 -8.92 -17.46 -16.78
N ILE A 446 -8.29 -16.44 -17.36
CA ILE A 446 -7.73 -16.48 -18.71
C ILE A 446 -6.22 -16.27 -18.60
N ALA A 447 -5.45 -17.28 -19.01
CA ALA A 447 -3.99 -17.19 -19.13
C ALA A 447 -3.58 -17.22 -20.60
N GLN A 448 -2.69 -16.32 -21.02
CA GLN A 448 -2.18 -16.25 -22.38
C GLN A 448 -0.81 -15.60 -22.43
N ASN A 449 -0.01 -15.88 -23.45
CA ASN A 449 1.24 -15.14 -23.64
C ASN A 449 1.00 -13.78 -24.28
N GLU A 450 1.96 -12.88 -24.15
CA GLU A 450 1.94 -11.64 -24.93
C GLU A 450 1.95 -11.92 -26.45
N PRO A 451 1.33 -11.06 -27.29
CA PRO A 451 1.07 -11.34 -28.70
C PRO A 451 2.25 -11.81 -29.56
N ARG A 452 3.48 -11.46 -29.18
CA ARG A 452 4.70 -11.75 -29.95
C ARG A 452 5.56 -12.87 -29.34
N SER A 453 5.11 -13.47 -28.26
CA SER A 453 5.86 -14.54 -27.61
C SER A 453 5.76 -15.85 -28.40
N SER A 454 6.90 -16.54 -28.52
CA SER A 454 7.00 -17.92 -29.00
C SER A 454 7.27 -18.92 -27.88
N SER A 455 7.42 -18.44 -26.64
CA SER A 455 7.66 -19.29 -25.48
C SER A 455 6.39 -20.07 -25.13
N LYS A 456 6.57 -21.18 -24.42
CA LYS A 456 5.49 -22.10 -24.05
C LYS A 456 5.47 -22.31 -22.56
N GLY A 457 4.31 -22.70 -22.07
CA GLY A 457 4.15 -23.23 -20.73
C GLY A 457 2.83 -23.94 -20.55
N GLU A 458 2.42 -24.15 -19.32
CA GLU A 458 1.20 -24.85 -18.97
C GLU A 458 0.55 -24.17 -17.77
N LEU A 459 -0.74 -23.81 -17.90
CA LEU A 459 -1.58 -23.53 -16.75
C LEU A 459 -1.94 -24.88 -16.11
N VAL A 460 -1.33 -25.18 -14.96
CA VAL A 460 -1.47 -26.48 -14.29
C VAL A 460 -2.80 -26.53 -13.55
N ASN A 461 -2.97 -25.63 -12.57
CA ASN A 461 -4.19 -25.50 -11.80
C ASN A 461 -4.31 -24.12 -11.17
N TRP A 462 -5.49 -23.83 -10.63
CA TRP A 462 -5.72 -22.62 -9.85
C TRP A 462 -6.79 -22.83 -8.77
N THR A 463 -6.83 -21.91 -7.80
CA THR A 463 -7.82 -21.88 -6.74
C THR A 463 -8.33 -20.45 -6.59
N LEU A 464 -9.63 -20.29 -6.37
CA LEU A 464 -10.26 -19.01 -6.05
C LEU A 464 -10.51 -18.92 -4.55
N ILE A 465 -10.09 -17.81 -3.95
CA ILE A 465 -10.32 -17.52 -2.54
C ILE A 465 -11.06 -16.19 -2.45
N LEU A 466 -12.20 -16.20 -1.77
CA LEU A 466 -13.06 -15.05 -1.55
C LEU A 466 -12.99 -14.67 -0.08
N TRP A 467 -12.81 -13.38 0.19
CA TRP A 467 -12.82 -12.80 1.53
C TRP A 467 -13.95 -11.80 1.61
N GLY A 468 -14.65 -11.74 2.74
CA GLY A 468 -15.80 -10.86 2.87
C GLY A 468 -16.19 -10.56 4.30
N GLU A 469 -17.20 -9.72 4.43
CA GLU A 469 -17.91 -9.46 5.69
C GLU A 469 -18.93 -10.58 5.94
N GLU A 470 -19.00 -11.09 7.18
CA GLU A 470 -20.00 -12.09 7.62
C GLU A 470 -21.45 -11.57 7.64
#